data_AF-A0A9D7WEL1-F1
#
_entry.id   AF-A0A9D7WEL1-F1
#
_cell.length_a   1.000
_cell.length_b   1.000
_cell.length_c   1.000
_cell.angle_alpha   90.00
_cell.angle_beta   90.00
_cell.angle_gamma   90.00
#
_symmetry.space_group_name_H-M   'P 1'
#
loop_
_entity.id
_entity.type
_entity.pdbx_description
1 polymer ?
#
loop_
_entity_poly.entity_id
_entity_poly.type
_entity_poly.pdbx_seq_one_letter_code
_entity_poly.pdbx_strand_id
1 'polypeptide(L)'
;MSKKYEILILGASYGSLLGIKLALAGHNADLVCLPEEVELINQEGAVVRLPIRDRDVVIELRSKDCDGVLSALGPNDVDLNKYDLIALAMQEPQYGSDEIAKLLKDIGQSQLPCMSIMNMPPLPYIARIENLDTSKLHGAYTKPDVWQYFDPNFMTLCSPDPQAFRPPDEKINVLQVGLPTNFKVARFPSDGQTEILRNLQADIENIKYNYLGEMIELPVKLKVHESIFVPLAKWSMLLAGNYRCVKPENAVAIKEAVHADIDLSKKIYQWVSSIAIELGAIETDQVPFEKYAAAAESLIRPSSAARALFSGAKNIERVDKLMKLIATQMGKDTSIIDPIITEVDRRLEINRNS
;
A
#
# COMPACT_ATOMS: atom_id res chain seq x y z
N MET A 1 3.83 15.34 27.18
CA MET A 1 4.64 14.71 26.10
C MET A 1 3.76 13.64 25.50
N SER A 2 3.52 13.66 24.17
CA SER A 2 2.80 12.56 23.52
C SER A 2 3.60 11.26 23.68
N LYS A 3 2.91 10.11 23.67
CA LYS A 3 3.57 8.80 23.75
C LYS A 3 4.47 8.66 22.52
N LYS A 4 5.75 8.34 22.73
CA LYS A 4 6.65 7.96 21.65
C LYS A 4 6.39 6.49 21.29
N TYR A 5 6.19 6.21 20.01
CA TYR A 5 5.97 4.87 19.49
C TYR A 5 7.20 4.35 18.78
N GLU A 6 7.39 3.04 18.86
CA GLU A 6 8.41 2.28 18.12
C GLU A 6 7.71 1.47 17.02
N ILE A 7 8.04 1.70 15.74
CA ILE A 7 7.35 1.09 14.60
C ILE A 7 8.34 0.26 13.76
N LEU A 8 8.02 -1.02 13.53
CA LEU A 8 8.75 -1.83 12.54
C LEU A 8 8.05 -1.73 11.19
N ILE A 9 8.76 -1.39 10.12
CA ILE A 9 8.20 -1.27 8.77
C ILE A 9 8.91 -2.26 7.85
N LEU A 10 8.17 -3.25 7.34
CA LEU A 10 8.73 -4.21 6.39
C LEU A 10 8.74 -3.59 4.99
N GLY A 11 9.93 -3.24 4.49
CA GLY A 11 10.18 -2.63 3.18
C GLY A 11 10.67 -1.18 3.27
N ALA A 12 11.87 -0.90 2.76
CA ALA A 12 12.49 0.44 2.79
C ALA A 12 12.12 1.36 1.63
N SER A 13 11.47 0.87 0.57
CA SER A 13 11.07 1.73 -0.55
C SER A 13 9.87 2.61 -0.17
N TYR A 14 8.65 2.13 -0.38
CA TYR A 14 7.45 2.89 -0.03
C TYR A 14 7.31 3.13 1.48
N GLY A 15 7.85 2.21 2.31
CA GLY A 15 7.89 2.36 3.76
C GLY A 15 8.68 3.59 4.25
N SER A 16 9.69 4.07 3.50
CA SER A 16 10.41 5.30 3.84
C SER A 16 9.51 6.53 3.88
N LEU A 17 8.43 6.57 3.08
CA LEU A 17 7.46 7.67 3.12
C LEU A 17 6.70 7.68 4.45
N LEU A 18 6.24 6.54 4.93
CA LEU A 18 5.60 6.45 6.25
C LEU A 18 6.62 6.71 7.36
N GLY A 19 7.79 6.07 7.28
CA GLY A 19 8.87 6.18 8.26
C GLY A 19 9.33 7.62 8.49
N ILE A 20 9.55 8.39 7.43
CA ILE A 20 9.99 9.78 7.60
C ILE A 20 8.90 10.68 8.21
N LYS A 21 7.62 10.40 7.94
CA LYS A 21 6.50 11.14 8.54
C LYS A 21 6.39 10.83 10.03
N LEU A 22 6.60 9.58 10.43
CA LEU A 22 6.66 9.15 11.83
C LEU A 22 7.87 9.77 12.55
N ALA A 23 9.04 9.77 11.92
CA ALA A 23 10.25 10.36 12.48
C ALA A 23 10.11 11.89 12.66
N LEU A 24 9.54 12.60 11.68
CA LEU A 24 9.24 14.03 11.80
C LEU A 24 8.21 14.33 12.90
N ALA A 25 7.35 13.37 13.23
CA ALA A 25 6.39 13.47 14.33
C ALA A 25 7.01 13.09 15.70
N GLY A 26 8.31 12.76 15.75
CA GLY A 26 9.02 12.42 16.99
C GLY A 26 9.01 10.93 17.36
N HIS A 27 8.45 10.06 16.51
CA HIS A 27 8.42 8.61 16.72
C HIS A 27 9.65 7.91 16.12
N ASN A 28 9.88 6.66 16.53
CA ASN A 28 10.97 5.86 15.99
C ASN A 28 10.44 4.82 15.00
N ALA A 29 11.19 4.57 13.93
CA ALA A 29 10.87 3.53 12.97
C ALA A 29 12.11 2.80 12.48
N ASP A 30 12.00 1.48 12.36
CA ASP A 30 13.01 0.61 11.76
C ASP A 30 12.48 0.04 10.43
N LEU A 31 13.23 0.22 9.34
CA LEU A 31 12.94 -0.34 8.04
C LEU A 31 13.61 -1.73 7.91
N VAL A 32 12.82 -2.78 7.68
CA VAL A 32 13.36 -4.09 7.28
C VAL A 32 13.64 -4.06 5.78
N CYS A 33 14.90 -4.26 5.40
CA CYS A 33 15.33 -4.14 4.00
C CYS A 33 16.58 -4.95 3.68
N LEU A 34 17.07 -4.83 2.44
CA LEU A 34 18.26 -5.55 1.97
C LEU A 34 19.54 -4.98 2.60
N PRO A 35 20.63 -5.76 2.72
CA PRO A 35 21.86 -5.32 3.39
C PRO A 35 22.44 -3.99 2.88
N GLU A 36 22.43 -3.76 1.56
CA GLU A 36 22.89 -2.50 0.97
C GLU A 36 22.00 -1.31 1.35
N GLU A 37 20.68 -1.53 1.49
CA GLU A 37 19.75 -0.51 1.97
C GLU A 37 19.97 -0.25 3.48
N VAL A 38 20.25 -1.28 4.27
CA VAL A 38 20.56 -1.17 5.70
C VAL A 38 21.80 -0.30 5.92
N GLU A 39 22.90 -0.60 5.23
CA GLU A 39 24.15 0.16 5.34
C GLU A 39 23.93 1.63 4.97
N LEU A 40 23.33 1.88 3.80
CA LEU A 40 23.15 3.24 3.30
C LEU A 40 22.18 4.06 4.16
N ILE A 41 21.04 3.50 4.56
CA ILE A 41 20.04 4.22 5.37
C ILE A 41 20.61 4.53 6.76
N ASN A 42 21.33 3.59 7.38
CA ASN A 42 21.93 3.86 8.68
C ASN A 42 23.06 4.89 8.61
N GLN A 43 23.85 4.89 7.53
CA GLN A 43 24.92 5.86 7.32
C GLN A 43 24.39 7.26 6.95
N GLU A 44 23.56 7.36 5.91
CA GLU A 44 23.17 8.63 5.29
C GLU A 44 21.73 9.08 5.62
N GLY A 45 20.90 8.18 6.15
CA GLY A 45 19.46 8.41 6.35
C GLY A 45 18.64 8.14 5.10
N ALA A 46 17.31 8.15 5.24
CA ALA A 46 16.39 8.14 4.11
C ALA A 46 16.09 9.58 3.66
N VAL A 47 15.86 9.75 2.36
CA VAL A 47 15.54 11.04 1.74
C VAL A 47 14.20 10.94 1.02
N VAL A 48 13.24 11.79 1.38
CA VAL A 48 11.93 11.85 0.72
C VAL A 48 11.69 13.23 0.15
N ARG A 49 11.55 13.28 -1.19
CA ARG A 49 11.19 14.49 -1.94
C ARG A 49 9.67 14.63 -2.01
N LEU A 50 9.15 15.70 -1.41
CA LEU A 50 7.74 15.91 -1.17
C LEU A 50 7.26 17.22 -1.82
N PRO A 51 6.41 17.17 -2.87
CA PRO A 51 5.84 18.37 -3.48
C PRO A 51 4.81 19.02 -2.56
N ILE A 52 4.85 20.34 -2.47
CA ILE A 52 3.89 21.17 -1.72
C ILE A 52 2.86 21.70 -2.71
N ARG A 53 1.61 21.20 -2.59
CA ARG A 53 0.53 21.37 -3.58
C ARG A 53 0.31 22.82 -4.02
N ASP A 54 0.50 23.77 -3.12
CA ASP A 54 0.16 25.19 -3.34
C ASP A 54 1.39 26.09 -3.56
N ARG A 55 2.59 25.53 -3.69
CA ARG A 55 3.83 26.32 -3.73
C ARG A 55 4.76 26.01 -4.91
N ASP A 56 4.40 25.09 -5.80
CA ASP A 56 5.25 24.58 -6.90
C ASP A 56 6.70 24.29 -6.44
N VAL A 57 6.82 23.80 -5.21
CA VAL A 57 8.09 23.53 -4.53
C VAL A 57 8.12 22.07 -4.12
N VAL A 58 9.29 21.45 -4.31
CA VAL A 58 9.59 20.11 -3.77
C VAL A 58 10.54 20.28 -2.60
N ILE A 59 10.13 19.80 -1.43
CA ILE A 59 10.95 19.80 -0.22
C ILE A 59 11.65 18.46 -0.10
N GLU A 60 12.93 18.49 0.21
CA GLU A 60 13.70 17.30 0.54
C GLU A 60 13.73 17.09 2.05
N LEU A 61 13.04 16.05 2.51
CA LEU A 61 13.04 15.63 3.91
C LEU A 61 14.17 14.62 4.10
N ARG A 62 15.04 14.86 5.08
CA ARG A 62 16.11 13.93 5.45
C ARG A 62 15.81 13.34 6.82
N SER A 63 15.91 12.02 6.94
CA SER A 63 15.59 11.36 8.20
C SER A 63 16.55 11.68 9.35
N LYS A 64 17.78 12.11 9.04
CA LYS A 64 18.77 12.56 10.04
C LYS A 64 18.43 13.91 10.68
N ASP A 65 17.55 14.68 10.06
CA ASP A 65 17.11 16.00 10.56
C ASP A 65 15.79 15.91 11.35
N CYS A 66 15.29 14.70 11.61
CA CYS A 66 14.02 14.47 12.28
C CYS A 66 14.19 14.38 13.81
N ASP A 67 13.12 14.71 14.55
CA ASP A 67 13.08 14.59 16.01
C ASP A 67 13.06 13.13 16.49
N GLY A 68 12.45 12.26 15.70
CA GLY A 68 12.45 10.81 15.85
C GLY A 68 13.56 10.13 15.05
N VAL A 69 13.76 8.84 15.29
CA VAL A 69 14.81 8.05 14.63
C VAL A 69 14.21 7.20 13.51
N LEU A 70 14.79 7.27 12.32
CA LEU A 70 14.54 6.31 11.25
C LEU A 70 15.83 5.56 10.94
N SER A 71 15.83 4.26 11.21
CA SER A 71 16.95 3.34 10.96
C SER A 71 16.51 2.19 10.08
N ALA A 72 17.44 1.30 9.75
CA ALA A 72 17.20 0.11 8.96
C ALA A 72 17.92 -1.10 9.56
N LEU A 73 17.37 -2.30 9.33
CA LEU A 73 17.91 -3.57 9.82
C LEU A 73 17.52 -4.74 8.92
N GLY A 74 18.24 -5.86 9.03
CA GLY A 74 17.90 -7.09 8.33
C GLY A 74 16.78 -7.86 9.03
N PRO A 75 16.06 -8.75 8.33
CA PRO A 75 14.95 -9.51 8.91
C PRO A 75 15.34 -10.38 10.11
N ASN A 76 16.61 -10.82 10.18
CA ASN A 76 17.12 -11.63 11.29
C ASN A 76 17.52 -10.81 12.53
N ASP A 77 17.60 -9.48 12.42
CA ASP A 77 18.02 -8.58 13.50
C ASP A 77 16.82 -7.98 14.27
N VAL A 78 15.60 -8.34 13.87
CA VAL A 78 14.36 -7.83 14.48
C VAL A 78 14.17 -8.41 15.88
N ASP A 79 13.99 -7.53 16.87
CA ASP A 79 13.48 -7.87 18.20
C ASP A 79 12.08 -7.28 18.37
N LEU A 80 11.06 -8.15 18.24
CA LEU A 80 9.66 -7.73 18.23
C LEU A 80 9.20 -7.04 19.53
N ASN A 81 9.88 -7.31 20.66
CA ASN A 81 9.50 -6.72 21.95
C ASN A 81 9.72 -5.20 22.02
N LYS A 82 10.46 -4.64 21.05
CA LYS A 82 10.74 -3.22 20.97
C LYS A 82 9.61 -2.42 20.36
N TYR A 83 8.69 -3.04 19.61
CA TYR A 83 7.75 -2.31 18.75
C TYR A 83 6.33 -2.29 19.32
N ASP A 84 5.67 -1.15 19.15
CA ASP A 84 4.24 -0.96 19.45
C ASP A 84 3.34 -1.29 18.25
N LEU A 85 3.87 -1.16 17.02
CA LEU A 85 3.14 -1.30 15.76
C LEU A 85 4.04 -1.88 14.67
N ILE A 86 3.48 -2.77 13.86
CA ILE A 86 4.12 -3.27 12.63
C ILE A 86 3.44 -2.65 11.42
N ALA A 87 4.21 -2.27 10.40
CA ALA A 87 3.72 -1.82 9.11
C ALA A 87 4.21 -2.73 7.97
N LEU A 88 3.30 -3.20 7.12
CA LEU A 88 3.63 -4.02 5.94
C LEU A 88 3.68 -3.14 4.69
N ALA A 89 4.89 -2.90 4.16
CA ALA A 89 5.16 -1.96 3.07
C ALA A 89 5.92 -2.57 1.87
N MET A 90 5.93 -3.90 1.75
CA MET A 90 6.44 -4.62 0.57
C MET A 90 5.29 -5.03 -0.35
N GLN A 91 5.58 -5.52 -1.55
CA GLN A 91 4.56 -6.14 -2.39
C GLN A 91 4.22 -7.54 -1.86
N GLU A 92 2.95 -7.96 -1.96
CA GLU A 92 2.50 -9.27 -1.45
C GLU A 92 3.43 -10.46 -1.79
N PRO A 93 3.94 -10.61 -3.02
CA PRO A 93 4.80 -11.76 -3.35
C PRO A 93 6.12 -11.81 -2.56
N GLN A 94 6.63 -10.68 -2.09
CA GLN A 94 7.92 -10.60 -1.37
C GLN A 94 7.83 -11.24 0.02
N TYR A 95 6.63 -11.26 0.61
CA TYR A 95 6.35 -11.94 1.87
C TYR A 95 6.49 -13.46 1.77
N GLY A 96 6.58 -14.00 0.54
CA GLY A 96 6.78 -15.42 0.30
C GLY A 96 8.24 -15.90 0.44
N SER A 97 9.21 -14.99 0.48
CA SER A 97 10.63 -15.33 0.62
C SER A 97 10.93 -15.92 2.00
N ASP A 98 11.89 -16.84 2.11
CA ASP A 98 12.07 -17.65 3.33
C ASP A 98 12.37 -16.82 4.58
N GLU A 99 13.27 -15.83 4.47
CA GLU A 99 13.63 -14.95 5.58
C GLU A 99 12.44 -14.09 6.05
N ILE A 100 11.69 -13.52 5.10
CA ILE A 100 10.53 -12.69 5.42
C ILE A 100 9.37 -13.55 5.92
N ALA A 101 9.14 -14.73 5.37
CA ALA A 101 8.09 -15.65 5.82
C ALA A 101 8.32 -16.12 7.25
N LYS A 102 9.59 -16.34 7.64
CA LYS A 102 9.96 -16.64 9.04
C LYS A 102 9.63 -15.46 9.95
N LEU A 103 10.05 -14.25 9.59
CA LEU A 103 9.73 -13.04 10.35
C LEU A 103 8.21 -12.80 10.43
N LEU A 104 7.46 -13.07 9.36
CA LEU A 104 6.00 -12.95 9.34
C LEU A 104 5.31 -13.91 10.30
N LYS A 105 5.84 -15.12 10.43
CA LYS A 105 5.36 -16.08 11.43
C LYS A 105 5.56 -15.52 12.83
N ASP A 106 6.74 -15.01 13.14
CA ASP A 106 7.05 -14.45 14.46
C ASP A 106 6.18 -13.22 14.77
N ILE A 107 5.95 -12.35 13.77
CA ILE A 107 5.02 -11.20 13.87
C ILE A 107 3.58 -11.67 14.10
N GLY A 108 3.08 -12.64 13.35
CA GLY A 108 1.72 -13.14 13.51
C GLY A 108 1.49 -13.72 14.91
N GLN A 109 2.47 -14.43 15.44
CA GLN A 109 2.43 -15.05 16.76
C GLN A 109 2.60 -14.04 17.91
N SER A 110 3.24 -12.89 17.68
CA SER A 110 3.44 -11.87 18.72
C SER A 110 2.16 -11.09 19.06
N GLN A 111 1.14 -11.15 18.20
CA GLN A 111 -0.10 -10.39 18.34
C GLN A 111 0.15 -8.88 18.51
N LEU A 112 1.19 -8.36 17.86
CA LEU A 112 1.36 -6.91 17.73
C LEU A 112 0.36 -6.35 16.71
N PRO A 113 -0.20 -5.14 16.93
CA PRO A 113 -1.00 -4.47 15.92
C PRO A 113 -0.21 -4.34 14.62
N CYS A 114 -0.83 -4.68 13.49
CA CYS A 114 -0.19 -4.73 12.19
C CYS A 114 -1.03 -3.94 11.16
N MET A 115 -0.42 -2.94 10.53
CA MET A 115 -1.02 -2.10 9.51
C MET A 115 -0.39 -2.39 8.15
N SER A 116 -1.15 -2.89 7.20
CA SER A 116 -0.67 -3.02 5.82
C SER A 116 -0.87 -1.71 5.06
N ILE A 117 0.17 -1.24 4.36
CA ILE A 117 0.09 -0.15 3.37
C ILE A 117 0.24 -0.68 1.94
N MET A 118 -0.17 -1.93 1.70
CA MET A 118 -0.12 -2.58 0.39
C MET A 118 -1.39 -2.32 -0.42
N ASN A 119 -1.33 -2.48 -1.75
CA ASN A 119 -2.58 -2.51 -2.53
C ASN A 119 -3.30 -3.86 -2.35
N MET A 120 -2.54 -4.96 -2.25
CA MET A 120 -3.10 -6.26 -1.95
C MET A 120 -3.42 -6.36 -0.46
N PRO A 121 -4.69 -6.50 -0.06
CA PRO A 121 -5.04 -6.68 1.33
C PRO A 121 -4.54 -8.04 1.83
N PRO A 122 -3.87 -8.12 3.00
CA PRO A 122 -3.55 -9.40 3.63
C PRO A 122 -4.81 -10.26 3.83
N LEU A 123 -4.70 -11.59 3.69
CA LEU A 123 -5.81 -12.51 4.01
C LEU A 123 -6.45 -12.27 5.39
N PRO A 124 -5.69 -11.99 6.48
CA PRO A 124 -6.26 -11.74 7.80
C PRO A 124 -7.08 -10.45 7.84
N TYR A 125 -6.79 -9.48 6.96
CA TYR A 125 -7.65 -8.31 6.81
C TYR A 125 -8.96 -8.66 6.14
N ILE A 126 -8.92 -9.46 5.05
CA ILE A 126 -10.13 -9.90 4.35
C ILE A 126 -11.01 -10.77 5.24
N ALA A 127 -10.43 -11.55 6.14
CA ALA A 127 -11.15 -12.35 7.14
C ALA A 127 -12.01 -11.50 8.11
N ARG A 128 -11.82 -10.17 8.16
CA ARG A 128 -12.66 -9.25 8.93
C ARG A 128 -13.99 -8.93 8.24
N ILE A 129 -14.14 -9.24 6.96
CA ILE A 129 -15.37 -9.03 6.22
C ILE A 129 -16.28 -10.23 6.46
N GLU A 130 -17.48 -9.97 6.99
CA GLU A 130 -18.44 -11.03 7.29
C GLU A 130 -18.84 -11.82 6.03
N ASN A 131 -19.14 -13.09 6.22
CA ASN A 131 -19.64 -14.00 5.17
C ASN A 131 -18.67 -14.30 4.01
N LEU A 132 -17.38 -13.95 4.12
CA LEU A 132 -16.34 -14.38 3.19
C LEU A 132 -15.57 -15.60 3.71
N ASP A 133 -15.45 -16.62 2.87
CA ASP A 133 -14.58 -17.78 3.11
C ASP A 133 -13.21 -17.51 2.50
N THR A 134 -12.25 -17.14 3.35
CA THR A 134 -10.89 -16.78 2.92
C THR A 134 -10.11 -17.96 2.34
N SER A 135 -10.46 -19.21 2.67
CA SER A 135 -9.80 -20.40 2.11
C SER A 135 -10.00 -20.50 0.59
N LYS A 136 -11.13 -19.99 0.09
CA LYS A 136 -11.45 -19.92 -1.35
C LYS A 136 -10.79 -18.73 -2.06
N LEU A 137 -10.06 -17.88 -1.34
CA LEU A 137 -9.36 -16.71 -1.89
C LEU A 137 -7.87 -16.97 -2.15
N HIS A 138 -7.34 -18.12 -1.71
CA HIS A 138 -5.92 -18.46 -1.81
C HIS A 138 -5.34 -18.34 -3.23
N GLY A 139 -6.14 -18.61 -4.27
CA GLY A 139 -5.70 -18.48 -5.67
C GLY A 139 -5.32 -17.06 -6.12
N ALA A 140 -5.58 -16.04 -5.30
CA ALA A 140 -5.16 -14.66 -5.53
C ALA A 140 -3.84 -14.28 -4.82
N TYR A 141 -3.27 -15.16 -3.99
CA TYR A 141 -2.07 -14.89 -3.21
C TYR A 141 -0.90 -15.72 -3.70
N THR A 142 0.31 -15.17 -3.63
CA THR A 142 1.52 -15.87 -4.07
C THR A 142 1.88 -17.00 -3.12
N LYS A 143 1.79 -16.73 -1.81
CA LYS A 143 2.08 -17.70 -0.74
C LYS A 143 1.05 -17.55 0.39
N PRO A 144 -0.18 -18.07 0.23
CA PRO A 144 -1.29 -17.81 1.15
C PRO A 144 -1.02 -18.30 2.58
N ASP A 145 -0.19 -19.33 2.75
CA ASP A 145 0.15 -19.96 4.03
C ASP A 145 0.96 -19.06 4.97
N VAL A 146 1.65 -18.02 4.49
CA VAL A 146 2.36 -17.08 5.40
C VAL A 146 1.38 -16.28 6.26
N TRP A 147 0.14 -16.13 5.81
CA TRP A 147 -0.88 -15.35 6.48
C TRP A 147 -1.60 -16.11 7.60
N GLN A 148 -1.46 -17.44 7.67
CA GLN A 148 -2.19 -18.30 8.63
C GLN A 148 -1.86 -18.00 10.10
N TYR A 149 -0.71 -17.35 10.36
CA TYR A 149 -0.23 -17.07 11.71
C TYR A 149 -0.86 -15.81 12.32
N PHE A 150 -1.54 -14.99 11.52
CA PHE A 150 -2.10 -13.72 11.96
C PHE A 150 -3.54 -13.88 12.42
N ASP A 151 -3.85 -13.32 13.58
CA ASP A 151 -5.22 -13.10 14.02
C ASP A 151 -5.80 -11.84 13.33
N PRO A 152 -6.95 -11.93 12.62
CA PRO A 152 -7.65 -10.79 12.01
C PRO A 152 -7.88 -9.60 12.95
N ASN A 153 -7.98 -9.83 14.25
CA ASN A 153 -8.17 -8.79 15.25
C ASN A 153 -6.98 -7.83 15.39
N PHE A 154 -5.80 -8.24 14.91
CA PHE A 154 -4.56 -7.47 14.98
C PHE A 154 -4.13 -6.94 13.62
N MET A 155 -4.93 -7.13 12.56
CA MET A 155 -4.60 -6.70 11.21
C MET A 155 -5.51 -5.54 10.78
N THR A 156 -4.91 -4.47 10.29
CA THR A 156 -5.62 -3.41 9.56
C THR A 156 -4.98 -3.12 8.21
N LEU A 157 -5.70 -2.42 7.36
CA LEU A 157 -5.27 -2.02 6.03
C LEU A 157 -5.34 -0.51 5.91
N CYS A 158 -4.40 0.01 5.17
CA CYS A 158 -4.31 1.38 4.75
C CYS A 158 -4.26 1.42 3.24
N SER A 159 -5.12 2.22 2.62
CA SER A 159 -4.97 2.51 1.19
C SER A 159 -3.70 3.32 0.98
N PRO A 160 -2.73 2.83 0.19
CA PRO A 160 -1.52 3.60 -0.14
C PRO A 160 -1.85 4.61 -1.24
N ASP A 161 -2.58 5.67 -0.90
CA ASP A 161 -2.94 6.71 -1.89
C ASP A 161 -1.74 7.52 -2.40
N PRO A 162 -0.73 7.89 -1.58
CA PRO A 162 0.42 8.64 -2.06
C PRO A 162 1.10 7.91 -3.23
N GLN A 163 1.34 8.60 -4.34
CA GLN A 163 2.14 8.04 -5.43
C GLN A 163 3.60 8.42 -5.22
N ALA A 164 4.44 7.41 -5.00
CA ALA A 164 5.87 7.60 -4.84
C ALA A 164 6.65 6.59 -5.69
N PHE A 165 7.85 6.97 -6.09
CA PHE A 165 8.77 6.12 -6.84
C PHE A 165 10.21 6.43 -6.46
N ARG A 166 11.08 5.42 -6.59
CA ARG A 166 12.54 5.63 -6.54
C ARG A 166 12.99 6.18 -7.89
N PRO A 167 13.61 7.38 -7.95
CA PRO A 167 14.17 7.88 -9.20
C PRO A 167 15.31 6.97 -9.68
N PRO A 168 15.44 6.72 -11.00
CA PRO A 168 16.40 5.74 -11.52
C PRO A 168 17.88 6.15 -11.34
N ASP A 169 18.16 7.46 -11.34
CA ASP A 169 19.52 8.00 -11.28
C ASP A 169 19.93 8.47 -9.86
N GLU A 170 19.14 8.10 -8.85
CA GLU A 170 19.35 8.48 -7.45
C GLU A 170 19.76 7.26 -6.61
N LYS A 171 20.33 7.53 -5.43
CA LYS A 171 20.66 6.48 -4.47
C LYS A 171 19.40 5.74 -3.97
N ILE A 172 19.56 4.49 -3.54
CA ILE A 172 18.44 3.62 -3.14
C ILE A 172 17.65 4.12 -1.91
N ASN A 173 18.23 5.03 -1.11
CA ASN A 173 17.60 5.71 0.02
C ASN A 173 16.78 6.97 -0.38
N VAL A 174 16.70 7.31 -1.67
CA VAL A 174 15.91 8.45 -2.18
C VAL A 174 14.56 8.00 -2.72
N LEU A 175 13.49 8.63 -2.25
CA LEU A 175 12.12 8.42 -2.72
C LEU A 175 11.51 9.76 -3.15
N GLN A 176 10.86 9.78 -4.32
CA GLN A 176 10.14 10.95 -4.81
C GLN A 176 8.64 10.73 -4.81
N VAL A 177 7.91 11.63 -4.15
CA VAL A 177 6.45 11.69 -4.18
C VAL A 177 6.02 12.48 -5.42
N GLY A 178 5.26 11.85 -6.30
CA GLY A 178 4.63 12.49 -7.45
C GLY A 178 3.26 13.07 -7.12
N LEU A 179 2.45 12.34 -6.34
CA LEU A 179 1.13 12.78 -5.91
C LEU A 179 1.01 12.69 -4.39
N PRO A 180 1.00 13.82 -3.66
CA PRO A 180 1.07 13.84 -2.20
C PRO A 180 -0.32 13.75 -1.56
N THR A 181 -1.00 12.61 -1.73
CA THR A 181 -2.29 12.26 -1.08
C THR A 181 -2.07 11.66 0.30
N ASN A 182 -3.13 11.25 1.02
CA ASN A 182 -3.04 10.79 2.40
C ASN A 182 -3.18 9.27 2.47
N PHE A 183 -2.42 8.64 3.37
CA PHE A 183 -2.69 7.29 3.83
C PHE A 183 -4.07 7.25 4.49
N LYS A 184 -4.93 6.31 4.08
CA LYS A 184 -6.27 6.12 4.67
C LYS A 184 -6.34 4.74 5.30
N VAL A 185 -6.23 4.69 6.63
CA VAL A 185 -6.18 3.47 7.41
C VAL A 185 -7.52 3.18 8.04
N ALA A 186 -7.98 1.93 7.95
CA ALA A 186 -9.14 1.48 8.72
C ALA A 186 -8.76 1.32 10.20
N ARG A 187 -9.70 1.55 11.10
CA ARG A 187 -9.54 1.19 12.51
C ARG A 187 -9.23 -0.30 12.69
N PHE A 188 -8.58 -0.62 13.79
CA PHE A 188 -8.56 -2.00 14.28
C PHE A 188 -9.93 -2.34 14.89
N PRO A 189 -10.24 -3.63 15.10
CA PRO A 189 -11.38 -4.01 15.94
C PRO A 189 -11.28 -3.42 17.35
N SER A 190 -10.09 -3.47 17.96
CA SER A 190 -9.83 -2.89 19.28
C SER A 190 -9.72 -1.36 19.26
N ASP A 191 -10.40 -0.68 20.18
CA ASP A 191 -10.24 0.76 20.41
C ASP A 191 -8.82 1.11 20.86
N GLY A 192 -8.21 0.29 21.73
CA GLY A 192 -6.85 0.56 22.24
C GLY A 192 -5.78 0.51 21.15
N GLN A 193 -5.92 -0.41 20.18
CA GLN A 193 -5.02 -0.46 19.02
C GLN A 193 -5.31 0.67 18.04
N THR A 194 -6.58 1.03 17.86
CA THR A 194 -6.99 2.16 17.03
C THR A 194 -6.46 3.48 17.60
N GLU A 195 -6.36 3.60 18.92
CA GLU A 195 -5.80 4.78 19.57
C GLU A 195 -4.33 5.01 19.23
N ILE A 196 -3.55 3.94 19.00
CA ILE A 196 -2.19 4.06 18.45
C ILE A 196 -2.22 4.81 17.13
N LEU A 197 -3.07 4.38 16.19
CA LEU A 197 -3.19 5.03 14.88
C LEU A 197 -3.68 6.48 14.99
N ARG A 198 -4.60 6.77 15.92
CA ARG A 198 -5.14 8.12 16.14
C ARG A 198 -4.08 9.06 16.71
N ASN A 199 -3.24 8.59 17.62
CA ASN A 199 -2.10 9.35 18.12
C ASN A 199 -1.09 9.63 17.00
N LEU A 200 -0.72 8.61 16.21
CA LEU A 200 0.16 8.79 15.06
C LEU A 200 -0.41 9.77 14.03
N GLN A 201 -1.72 9.72 13.76
CA GLN A 201 -2.40 10.70 12.92
C GLN A 201 -2.25 12.12 13.49
N ALA A 202 -2.59 12.33 14.76
CA ALA A 202 -2.56 13.64 15.39
C ALA A 202 -1.14 14.22 15.37
N ASP A 203 -0.14 13.41 15.70
CA ASP A 203 1.26 13.84 15.73
C ASP A 203 1.78 14.17 14.32
N ILE A 204 1.43 13.38 13.29
CA ILE A 204 1.76 13.69 11.87
C ILE A 204 1.03 14.95 11.36
N GLU A 205 -0.20 15.19 11.82
CA GLU A 205 -0.97 16.38 11.48
C GLU A 205 -0.36 17.64 12.10
N ASN A 206 0.16 17.53 13.32
CA ASN A 206 0.77 18.61 14.08
C ASN A 206 2.18 19.00 13.62
N ILE A 207 2.82 18.24 12.71
CA ILE A 207 4.12 18.60 12.14
C ILE A 207 4.07 20.02 11.55
N LYS A 208 4.90 20.92 12.08
CA LYS A 208 5.21 22.23 11.53
C LYS A 208 6.64 22.21 11.03
N TYR A 209 6.83 22.30 9.72
CA TYR A 209 8.14 22.22 9.09
C TYR A 209 8.67 23.61 8.77
N ASN A 210 9.90 23.92 9.18
CA ASN A 210 10.54 25.20 8.88
C ASN A 210 11.14 25.16 7.47
N TYR A 211 10.47 25.78 6.51
CA TYR A 211 10.98 25.98 5.16
C TYR A 211 11.41 27.44 4.98
N LEU A 212 12.73 27.67 4.95
CA LEU A 212 13.34 29.00 4.74
C LEU A 212 12.86 30.08 5.74
N GLY A 213 12.65 29.71 7.00
CA GLY A 213 12.19 30.61 8.06
C GLY A 213 10.67 30.66 8.23
N GLU A 214 9.91 30.00 7.36
CA GLU A 214 8.45 29.92 7.45
C GLU A 214 8.01 28.54 7.95
N MET A 215 7.11 28.51 8.93
CA MET A 215 6.49 27.28 9.41
C MET A 215 5.35 26.87 8.48
N ILE A 216 5.49 25.75 7.78
CA ILE A 216 4.50 25.23 6.85
C ILE A 216 3.97 23.86 7.28
N GLU A 217 2.79 23.50 6.77
CA GLU A 217 2.27 22.14 6.89
C GLU A 217 2.79 21.25 5.77
N LEU A 218 3.20 20.03 6.12
CA LEU A 218 3.60 19.04 5.14
C LEU A 218 2.42 18.16 4.69
N PRO A 219 2.26 17.91 3.38
CA PRO A 219 1.26 16.98 2.88
C PRO A 219 1.65 15.53 3.19
N VAL A 220 0.83 14.58 2.73
CA VAL A 220 0.89 13.16 3.09
C VAL A 220 0.68 12.98 4.60
N LYS A 221 -0.58 12.81 4.98
CA LYS A 221 -1.02 12.53 6.35
C LYS A 221 -1.44 11.06 6.50
N LEU A 222 -1.48 10.57 7.73
CA LEU A 222 -2.18 9.34 8.10
C LEU A 222 -3.60 9.72 8.54
N LYS A 223 -4.62 9.12 7.93
CA LYS A 223 -6.04 9.38 8.23
C LYS A 223 -6.72 8.08 8.63
N VAL A 224 -7.15 8.00 9.89
CA VAL A 224 -7.86 6.89 10.48
C VAL A 224 -9.34 7.02 10.19
N HIS A 225 -9.94 5.93 9.74
CA HIS A 225 -11.35 5.83 9.39
C HIS A 225 -12.02 4.70 10.17
N GLU A 226 -13.27 4.91 10.56
CA GLU A 226 -14.06 3.90 11.28
C GLU A 226 -14.44 2.70 10.40
N SER A 227 -14.68 2.93 9.11
CA SER A 227 -15.07 1.88 8.18
C SER A 227 -13.86 1.08 7.68
N ILE A 228 -13.96 -0.25 7.73
CA ILE A 228 -12.98 -1.18 7.18
C ILE A 228 -12.98 -1.20 5.63
N PHE A 229 -13.95 -0.54 5.01
CA PHE A 229 -14.08 -0.53 3.56
C PHE A 229 -13.40 0.68 2.90
N VAL A 230 -13.03 1.71 3.67
CA VAL A 230 -12.35 2.90 3.14
C VAL A 230 -11.05 2.53 2.41
N PRO A 231 -10.18 1.65 2.94
CA PRO A 231 -8.99 1.22 2.21
C PRO A 231 -9.29 0.51 0.87
N LEU A 232 -10.45 -0.13 0.77
CA LEU A 232 -10.87 -0.95 -0.37
C LEU A 232 -11.48 -0.15 -1.52
N ALA A 233 -11.78 1.14 -1.32
CA ALA A 233 -12.28 2.03 -2.37
C ALA A 233 -11.35 2.11 -3.60
N LYS A 234 -10.07 1.78 -3.43
CA LYS A 234 -9.10 1.70 -4.53
C LYS A 234 -9.34 0.55 -5.50
N TRP A 235 -10.06 -0.52 -5.12
CA TRP A 235 -10.27 -1.69 -5.98
C TRP A 235 -10.85 -1.32 -7.34
N SER A 236 -11.82 -0.40 -7.38
CA SER A 236 -12.43 0.07 -8.63
C SER A 236 -11.41 0.73 -9.56
N MET A 237 -10.48 1.52 -9.01
CA MET A 237 -9.40 2.17 -9.78
C MET A 237 -8.37 1.14 -10.28
N LEU A 238 -8.06 0.14 -9.46
CA LEU A 238 -7.10 -0.90 -9.83
C LEU A 238 -7.60 -1.71 -11.04
N LEU A 239 -8.87 -2.11 -11.04
CA LEU A 239 -9.45 -2.92 -12.12
C LEU A 239 -9.81 -2.09 -13.36
N ALA A 240 -10.37 -0.89 -13.20
CA ALA A 240 -10.71 -0.03 -14.33
C ALA A 240 -9.47 0.56 -15.05
N GLY A 241 -8.35 0.73 -14.32
CA GLY A 241 -7.10 1.28 -14.86
C GLY A 241 -5.90 0.36 -14.73
N ASN A 242 -5.41 0.13 -13.51
CA ASN A 242 -4.06 -0.44 -13.30
C ASN A 242 -3.82 -1.80 -13.98
N TYR A 243 -4.75 -2.74 -13.86
CA TYR A 243 -4.60 -4.05 -14.51
C TYR A 243 -4.91 -3.99 -16.01
N ARG A 244 -5.73 -3.02 -16.46
CA ARG A 244 -5.98 -2.75 -17.89
C ARG A 244 -4.81 -2.11 -18.63
N CYS A 245 -3.78 -1.67 -17.91
CA CYS A 245 -2.48 -1.30 -18.48
C CYS A 245 -1.74 -2.48 -19.13
N VAL A 246 -2.05 -3.72 -18.76
CA VAL A 246 -1.43 -4.90 -19.35
C VAL A 246 -2.15 -5.19 -20.67
N LYS A 247 -1.44 -5.05 -21.80
CA LYS A 247 -1.91 -5.41 -23.14
C LYS A 247 -1.10 -6.60 -23.67
N PRO A 248 -1.57 -7.28 -24.74
CA PRO A 248 -0.89 -8.45 -25.29
C PRO A 248 0.61 -8.25 -25.56
N GLU A 249 1.01 -7.08 -26.06
CA GLU A 249 2.42 -6.87 -26.47
C GLU A 249 3.18 -5.85 -25.61
N ASN A 250 2.47 -5.00 -24.87
CA ASN A 250 3.09 -3.89 -24.14
C ASN A 250 2.31 -3.46 -22.88
N ALA A 251 2.99 -2.68 -22.05
CA ALA A 251 2.34 -1.91 -20.99
C ALA A 251 1.91 -0.54 -21.54
N VAL A 252 0.68 -0.12 -21.28
CA VAL A 252 0.18 1.21 -21.62
C VAL A 252 0.01 2.08 -20.38
N ALA A 253 -0.01 3.41 -20.55
CA ALA A 253 -0.26 4.34 -19.46
C ALA A 253 -1.65 4.13 -18.84
N ILE A 254 -1.83 4.48 -17.56
CA ILE A 254 -3.15 4.38 -16.90
C ILE A 254 -4.16 5.28 -17.61
N LYS A 255 -3.77 6.49 -18.04
CA LYS A 255 -4.59 7.37 -18.88
C LYS A 255 -5.14 6.62 -20.09
N GLU A 256 -4.26 5.98 -20.86
CA GLU A 256 -4.64 5.26 -22.07
C GLU A 256 -5.54 4.06 -21.75
N ALA A 257 -5.22 3.29 -20.71
CA ALA A 257 -6.05 2.17 -20.28
C ALA A 257 -7.49 2.60 -19.93
N VAL A 258 -7.64 3.71 -19.21
CA VAL A 258 -8.95 4.24 -18.78
C VAL A 258 -9.72 4.89 -19.94
N HIS A 259 -9.05 5.68 -20.78
CA HIS A 259 -9.71 6.53 -21.78
C HIS A 259 -9.83 5.90 -23.17
N ALA A 260 -9.13 4.80 -23.47
CA ALA A 260 -9.30 4.10 -24.75
C ALA A 260 -10.71 3.52 -24.94
N ASP A 261 -11.37 3.15 -23.85
CA ASP A 261 -12.79 2.77 -23.81
C ASP A 261 -13.35 3.19 -22.44
N ILE A 262 -13.82 4.44 -22.38
CA ILE A 262 -14.28 5.06 -21.13
C ILE A 262 -15.57 4.43 -20.61
N ASP A 263 -16.43 3.92 -21.51
CA ASP A 263 -17.68 3.27 -21.14
C ASP A 263 -17.42 1.91 -20.49
N LEU A 264 -16.48 1.13 -21.03
CA LEU A 264 -16.02 -0.10 -20.38
C LEU A 264 -15.35 0.20 -19.03
N SER A 265 -14.50 1.22 -18.95
CA SER A 265 -13.90 1.68 -17.69
C SER A 265 -14.96 1.99 -16.64
N LYS A 266 -16.01 2.73 -17.04
CA LYS A 266 -17.13 3.08 -16.16
C LYS A 266 -17.88 1.85 -15.68
N LYS A 267 -18.19 0.92 -16.58
CA LYS A 267 -18.89 -0.33 -16.24
C LYS A 267 -18.09 -1.18 -15.26
N ILE A 268 -16.79 -1.38 -15.49
CA ILE A 268 -15.91 -2.12 -14.57
C ILE A 268 -15.86 -1.42 -13.21
N TYR A 269 -15.65 -0.10 -13.22
CA TYR A 269 -15.56 0.68 -11.99
C TYR A 269 -16.84 0.56 -11.14
N GLN A 270 -18.01 0.70 -11.77
CA GLN A 270 -19.30 0.59 -11.10
C GLN A 270 -19.58 -0.84 -10.62
N TRP A 271 -19.19 -1.86 -11.38
CA TRP A 271 -19.32 -3.26 -10.97
C TRP A 271 -18.45 -3.60 -9.75
N VAL A 272 -17.21 -3.11 -9.70
CA VAL A 272 -16.36 -3.29 -8.50
C VAL A 272 -16.93 -2.51 -7.31
N SER A 273 -17.41 -1.29 -7.56
CA SER A 273 -18.03 -0.47 -6.53
C SER A 273 -19.28 -1.13 -5.94
N SER A 274 -20.13 -1.77 -6.76
CA SER A 274 -21.33 -2.45 -6.25
C SER A 274 -20.97 -3.66 -5.40
N ILE A 275 -19.93 -4.41 -5.76
CA ILE A 275 -19.41 -5.50 -4.91
C ILE A 275 -18.93 -4.95 -3.57
N ALA A 276 -18.12 -3.88 -3.58
CA ALA A 276 -17.65 -3.28 -2.33
C ALA A 276 -18.81 -2.82 -1.43
N ILE A 277 -19.85 -2.21 -2.00
CA ILE A 277 -21.05 -1.77 -1.28
C ILE A 277 -21.79 -2.96 -0.67
N GLU A 278 -21.99 -4.03 -1.44
CA GLU A 278 -22.68 -5.23 -0.95
C GLU A 278 -21.90 -5.98 0.13
N LEU A 279 -20.57 -5.85 0.17
CA LEU A 279 -19.73 -6.33 1.28
C LEU A 279 -19.85 -5.46 2.54
N GLY A 280 -20.32 -4.21 2.42
CA GLY A 280 -20.51 -3.30 3.55
C GLY A 280 -19.88 -1.91 3.37
N ALA A 281 -19.31 -1.59 2.21
CA ALA A 281 -18.81 -0.24 1.95
C ALA A 281 -19.96 0.78 1.87
N ILE A 282 -19.73 1.96 2.43
CA ILE A 282 -20.69 3.07 2.36
C ILE A 282 -20.53 3.76 1.00
N GLU A 283 -21.61 3.92 0.26
CA GLU A 283 -21.60 4.51 -1.09
C GLU A 283 -20.97 5.92 -1.10
N THR A 284 -21.24 6.74 -0.09
CA THR A 284 -20.71 8.11 0.03
C THR A 284 -19.20 8.16 0.29
N ASP A 285 -18.60 7.06 0.75
CA ASP A 285 -17.15 6.96 0.95
C ASP A 285 -16.41 6.56 -0.34
N GLN A 286 -17.16 6.09 -1.35
CA GLN A 286 -16.60 5.73 -2.65
C GLN A 286 -16.27 6.97 -3.47
N VAL A 287 -15.27 6.84 -4.35
CA VAL A 287 -14.91 7.92 -5.28
C VAL A 287 -15.81 7.81 -6.52
N PRO A 288 -16.51 8.87 -6.93
CA PRO A 288 -17.26 8.86 -8.19
C PRO A 288 -16.34 8.57 -9.38
N PHE A 289 -16.83 7.78 -10.34
CA PHE A 289 -16.05 7.41 -11.53
C PHE A 289 -15.56 8.66 -12.28
N GLU A 290 -16.38 9.71 -12.39
CA GLU A 290 -16.04 10.94 -13.10
C GLU A 290 -14.82 11.64 -12.46
N LYS A 291 -14.70 11.60 -11.12
CA LYS A 291 -13.51 12.11 -10.42
C LYS A 291 -12.29 11.26 -10.71
N TYR A 292 -12.45 9.94 -10.75
CA TYR A 292 -11.36 9.03 -11.12
C TYR A 292 -10.91 9.22 -12.57
N ALA A 293 -11.84 9.28 -13.53
CA ALA A 293 -11.56 9.49 -14.94
C ALA A 293 -10.82 10.80 -15.19
N ALA A 294 -11.25 11.88 -14.54
CA ALA A 294 -10.55 13.17 -14.59
C ALA A 294 -9.13 13.08 -14.00
N ALA A 295 -8.95 12.41 -12.86
CA ALA A 295 -7.62 12.21 -12.28
C ALA A 295 -6.72 11.33 -13.16
N ALA A 296 -7.29 10.36 -13.89
CA ALA A 296 -6.56 9.45 -14.76
C ALA A 296 -5.90 10.18 -15.95
N GLU A 297 -6.38 11.35 -16.36
CA GLU A 297 -5.76 12.19 -17.41
C GLU A 297 -4.31 12.58 -17.10
N SER A 298 -3.94 12.67 -15.82
CA SER A 298 -2.57 12.99 -15.39
C SER A 298 -1.70 11.76 -15.18
N LEU A 299 -2.24 10.54 -15.32
CA LEU A 299 -1.54 9.28 -15.05
C LEU A 299 -0.86 8.73 -16.32
N ILE A 300 0.22 9.40 -16.73
CA ILE A 300 0.96 9.16 -17.98
C ILE A 300 1.92 7.95 -17.96
N ARG A 301 2.06 7.28 -16.81
CA ARG A 301 2.93 6.09 -16.67
C ARG A 301 2.08 4.82 -16.58
N PRO A 302 2.59 3.66 -17.01
CA PRO A 302 1.95 2.39 -16.72
C PRO A 302 1.91 2.10 -15.22
N SER A 303 0.91 1.32 -14.79
CA SER A 303 0.77 0.91 -13.40
C SER A 303 1.99 0.14 -12.89
N SER A 304 2.17 0.09 -11.57
CA SER A 304 3.25 -0.72 -10.95
C SER A 304 3.16 -2.20 -11.35
N ALA A 305 1.95 -2.76 -11.41
CA ALA A 305 1.72 -4.13 -11.84
C ALA A 305 2.16 -4.35 -13.30
N ALA A 306 1.74 -3.49 -14.22
CA ALA A 306 2.12 -3.59 -15.63
C ALA A 306 3.64 -3.41 -15.82
N ARG A 307 4.25 -2.41 -15.17
CA ARG A 307 5.71 -2.22 -15.21
C ARG A 307 6.45 -3.46 -14.71
N ALA A 308 6.06 -4.01 -13.56
CA ALA A 308 6.69 -5.22 -13.01
C ALA A 308 6.60 -6.39 -13.99
N LEU A 309 5.43 -6.65 -14.57
CA LEU A 309 5.24 -7.71 -15.56
C LEU A 309 6.08 -7.53 -16.81
N PHE A 310 6.19 -6.32 -17.35
CA PHE A 310 7.01 -6.06 -18.54
C PHE A 310 8.51 -5.99 -18.24
N SER A 311 8.89 -5.82 -16.96
CA SER A 311 10.25 -6.00 -16.47
C SER A 311 10.60 -7.46 -16.09
N GLY A 312 9.70 -8.42 -16.32
CA GLY A 312 9.98 -9.85 -16.12
C GLY A 312 9.59 -10.41 -14.75
N ALA A 313 8.81 -9.68 -13.95
CA ALA A 313 8.36 -10.19 -12.65
C ALA A 313 7.56 -11.50 -12.81
N LYS A 314 7.97 -12.53 -12.07
CA LYS A 314 7.33 -13.87 -12.09
C LYS A 314 6.09 -13.94 -11.20
N ASN A 315 5.91 -12.97 -10.30
CA ASN A 315 4.74 -12.80 -9.44
C ASN A 315 4.45 -11.29 -9.26
N ILE A 316 3.17 -10.94 -9.12
CA ILE A 316 2.69 -9.61 -8.76
C ILE A 316 1.48 -9.75 -7.81
N GLU A 317 1.07 -8.65 -7.19
CA GLU A 317 -0.21 -8.58 -6.47
C GLU A 317 -1.38 -8.86 -7.44
N ARG A 318 -2.35 -9.69 -7.02
CA ARG A 318 -3.48 -10.12 -7.85
C ARG A 318 -4.85 -9.73 -7.28
N VAL A 319 -5.05 -8.43 -7.07
CA VAL A 319 -6.35 -7.86 -6.67
C VAL A 319 -7.44 -8.15 -7.70
N ASP A 320 -7.08 -8.28 -8.98
CA ASP A 320 -7.96 -8.77 -10.05
C ASP A 320 -8.53 -10.17 -9.76
N LYS A 321 -7.67 -11.12 -9.36
CA LYS A 321 -8.13 -12.47 -8.95
C LYS A 321 -8.86 -12.44 -7.63
N LEU A 322 -8.41 -11.65 -6.66
CA LEU A 322 -9.10 -11.52 -5.37
C LEU A 322 -10.55 -11.07 -5.59
N MET A 323 -10.76 -10.03 -6.41
CA MET A 323 -12.09 -9.54 -6.74
C MET A 323 -12.93 -10.61 -7.43
N LYS A 324 -12.39 -11.34 -8.42
CA LYS A 324 -13.10 -12.44 -9.07
C LYS A 324 -13.54 -13.51 -8.07
N LEU A 325 -12.66 -13.92 -7.17
CA LEU A 325 -12.95 -14.98 -6.20
C LEU A 325 -14.00 -14.53 -5.17
N ILE A 326 -13.93 -13.28 -4.70
CA ILE A 326 -14.95 -12.68 -3.82
C ILE A 326 -16.31 -12.63 -4.54
N ALA A 327 -16.35 -12.05 -5.75
CA ALA A 327 -17.56 -11.94 -6.55
C ALA A 327 -18.21 -13.31 -6.84
N THR A 328 -17.38 -14.34 -7.09
CA THR A 328 -17.84 -15.72 -7.30
C THR A 328 -18.50 -16.28 -6.04
N GLN A 329 -17.94 -16.04 -4.84
CA GLN A 329 -18.58 -16.45 -3.59
C GLN A 329 -19.93 -15.76 -3.38
N MET A 330 -20.06 -14.51 -3.83
CA MET A 330 -21.30 -13.73 -3.80
C MET A 330 -22.29 -14.08 -4.93
N GLY A 331 -21.98 -15.06 -5.78
CA GLY A 331 -22.83 -15.47 -6.90
C GLY A 331 -22.96 -14.41 -8.01
N LYS A 332 -21.99 -13.50 -8.14
CA LYS A 332 -21.99 -12.45 -9.17
C LYS A 332 -21.36 -12.94 -10.46
N ASP A 333 -21.84 -12.41 -11.58
CA ASP A 333 -21.17 -12.58 -12.87
C ASP A 333 -19.85 -11.80 -12.89
N THR A 334 -18.75 -12.48 -13.23
CA THR A 334 -17.39 -11.93 -13.30
C THR A 334 -16.91 -11.71 -14.73
N SER A 335 -17.75 -12.01 -15.73
CA SER A 335 -17.39 -11.97 -17.16
C SER A 335 -16.73 -10.65 -17.59
N ILE A 336 -17.14 -9.53 -16.99
CA ILE A 336 -16.62 -8.19 -17.30
C ILE A 336 -15.13 -8.00 -16.98
N ILE A 337 -14.57 -8.75 -16.02
CA ILE A 337 -13.15 -8.66 -15.62
C ILE A 337 -12.31 -9.85 -16.11
N ASP A 338 -12.92 -10.88 -16.69
CA ASP A 338 -12.20 -12.06 -17.17
C ASP A 338 -11.10 -11.73 -18.20
N PRO A 339 -11.33 -10.85 -19.20
CA PRO A 339 -10.27 -10.48 -20.16
C PRO A 339 -9.04 -9.86 -19.49
N ILE A 340 -9.24 -9.12 -18.39
CA ILE A 340 -8.13 -8.50 -17.63
C ILE A 340 -7.28 -9.59 -16.99
N ILE A 341 -7.93 -10.55 -16.33
CA ILE A 341 -7.26 -11.65 -15.62
C ILE A 341 -6.53 -12.55 -16.62
N THR A 342 -7.15 -12.85 -17.76
CA THR A 342 -6.52 -13.64 -18.85
C THR A 342 -5.23 -12.99 -19.33
N GLU A 343 -5.21 -11.69 -19.55
CA GLU A 343 -4.02 -10.99 -20.04
C GLU A 343 -2.90 -10.94 -19.00
N VAL A 344 -3.25 -10.72 -17.72
CA VAL A 344 -2.28 -10.78 -16.61
C VAL A 344 -1.71 -12.19 -16.45
N ASP A 345 -2.55 -13.23 -16.52
CA ASP A 345 -2.12 -14.63 -16.43
C ASP A 345 -1.21 -15.02 -17.58
N ARG A 346 -1.57 -14.66 -18.82
CA ARG A 346 -0.75 -14.90 -20.02
C ARG A 346 0.64 -14.27 -19.87
N ARG A 347 0.71 -13.02 -19.41
CA ARG A 347 2.01 -12.34 -19.23
C ARG A 347 2.85 -12.95 -18.11
N LEU A 348 2.23 -13.38 -17.00
CA LEU A 348 2.92 -14.10 -15.93
C LEU A 348 3.48 -15.44 -16.41
N GLU A 349 2.72 -16.18 -17.21
CA GLU A 349 3.16 -17.45 -17.79
C GLU A 349 4.41 -17.25 -18.66
N ILE A 350 4.41 -16.23 -19.54
CA ILE A 350 5.59 -15.87 -20.34
C ILE A 350 6.80 -15.60 -19.45
N ASN A 351 6.66 -14.78 -18.40
CA ASN A 351 7.77 -14.45 -17.51
C ASN A 351 8.29 -15.66 -16.71
N ARG A 352 7.42 -16.62 -16.40
CA ARG A 352 7.80 -17.84 -15.65
C ARG A 352 8.54 -18.85 -16.51
N ASN A 353 8.20 -18.90 -17.79
CA ASN A 353 8.81 -19.77 -18.80
C ASN A 353 10.05 -19.16 -19.48
N SER A 354 10.36 -17.89 -19.18
CA SER A 354 11.60 -17.21 -19.53
C SER A 354 12.63 -17.39 -18.42
#